data_AF-A0A183DMH4-F1
#
_entry.id   AF-A0A183DMH4-F1
#
_cell.length_a   1.000
_cell.length_b   1.000
_cell.length_c   1.000
_cell.angle_alpha   90.00
_cell.angle_beta   90.00
_cell.angle_gamma   90.00
#
_symmetry.space_group_name_H-M   'P 1'
#
loop_
_entity.id
_entity.type
_entity.pdbx_description
1 polymer ?
#
loop_
_entity_poly.entity_id
_entity_poly.type
_entity_poly.pdbx_seq_one_letter_code
_entity_poly.pdbx_strand_id
1 'polypeptide(L)' 'MELDDSTKNALKAIPLLRTKAGPRDGDLWIQRLKEEYEALIAFINNNKASDSDWFRLESNGDGTKWFGK' A
#
# COMPACT_ATOMS: atom_id res chain seq x y z
N MET A 1 -8.96 -19.65 -11.63
CA MET A 1 -7.59 -19.65 -11.10
C MET A 1 -7.71 -19.25 -9.64
N GLU A 2 -7.55 -20.20 -8.72
CA GLU A 2 -7.51 -19.86 -7.28
C GLU A 2 -6.15 -19.28 -6.94
N LEU A 3 -6.13 -18.28 -6.06
CA LEU A 3 -4.89 -17.81 -5.43
C LEU A 3 -4.36 -18.91 -4.51
N ASP A 4 -3.05 -19.14 -4.53
CA ASP A 4 -2.40 -20.04 -3.59
C ASP A 4 -2.48 -19.48 -2.15
N ASP A 5 -2.35 -20.36 -1.17
CA ASP A 5 -2.52 -19.99 0.23
C ASP A 5 -1.44 -19.04 0.74
N SER A 6 -0.23 -19.06 0.15
CA SER A 6 0.83 -18.11 0.48
C SER A 6 0.42 -16.70 0.06
N THR A 7 -0.06 -16.54 -1.18
CA THR A 7 -0.58 -15.26 -1.67
C THR A 7 -1.78 -14.79 -0.84
N LYS A 8 -2.71 -15.67 -0.48
CA LYS A 8 -3.85 -15.32 0.39
C LYS A 8 -3.39 -14.82 1.76
N ASN A 9 -2.40 -15.46 2.37
CA ASN A 9 -1.91 -15.07 3.70
C ASN A 9 -1.14 -13.75 3.66
N ALA A 10 -0.32 -13.53 2.62
CA ALA A 10 0.36 -12.25 2.42
C ALA A 10 -0.63 -11.08 2.30
N LEU A 11 -1.73 -11.27 1.54
CA LEU A 11 -2.76 -10.25 1.39
C LEU A 11 -3.52 -9.96 2.69
N LYS A 12 -3.76 -10.97 3.54
CA LYS A 12 -4.42 -10.77 4.85
C LYS A 12 -3.59 -9.95 5.82
N ALA A 13 -2.27 -9.93 5.67
CA ALA A 13 -1.36 -9.18 6.52
C ALA A 13 -1.33 -7.68 6.19
N ILE A 14 -1.87 -7.26 5.04
CA ILE A 14 -1.90 -5.86 4.62
C ILE A 14 -3.01 -5.12 5.39
N PRO A 15 -2.70 -4.02 6.10
CA PRO A 15 -3.70 -3.19 6.75
C PRO A 15 -4.79 -2.71 5.79
N LEU A 16 -6.06 -2.84 6.18
CA LEU A 16 -7.19 -2.37 5.39
C LEU A 16 -7.42 -0.88 5.59
N LEU A 17 -7.64 -0.18 4.48
CA LEU A 17 -7.96 1.24 4.46
C LEU A 17 -9.44 1.47 4.76
N ARG A 18 -9.74 2.56 5.44
CA ARG A 18 -11.10 2.90 5.91
C ARG A 18 -11.62 4.19 5.29
N THR A 19 -10.72 5.10 4.94
CA THR A 19 -11.11 6.42 4.43
C THR A 19 -11.49 6.33 2.95
N LYS A 20 -12.76 6.57 2.65
CA LYS A 20 -13.26 6.62 1.26
C LYS A 20 -13.10 8.04 0.71
N ALA A 21 -11.90 8.36 0.25
CA ALA A 21 -11.56 9.66 -0.32
C ALA A 21 -10.60 9.51 -1.51
N GLY A 22 -10.67 10.43 -2.47
CA GLY A 22 -9.75 10.58 -3.58
C GLY A 22 -9.06 11.95 -3.59
N PRO A 23 -8.17 12.22 -4.56
CA PRO A 23 -7.29 13.39 -4.58
C PRO A 23 -7.94 14.78 -4.52
N ARG A 24 -9.27 14.87 -4.69
CA ARG A 24 -10.03 16.13 -4.66
C ARG A 24 -10.74 16.38 -3.34
N ASP A 25 -10.67 15.45 -2.39
CA ASP A 25 -11.41 15.49 -1.12
C ASP A 25 -10.64 16.21 0.00
N GLY A 26 -9.62 17.01 -0.33
CA GLY A 26 -8.88 17.85 0.61
C GLY A 26 -8.27 17.04 1.77
N ASP A 27 -8.59 17.39 3.01
CA ASP A 27 -8.02 16.75 4.21
C ASP A 27 -8.33 15.24 4.29
N LEU A 28 -9.47 14.80 3.75
CA LEU A 28 -9.81 13.38 3.68
C LEU A 28 -8.85 12.61 2.75
N TRP A 29 -8.34 13.27 1.71
CA TRP A 29 -7.29 12.68 0.87
C TRP A 29 -5.98 12.50 1.63
N ILE A 30 -5.60 13.47 2.47
CA ILE A 30 -4.39 13.38 3.30
C ILE A 30 -4.50 12.19 4.26
N GLN A 31 -5.67 12.02 4.89
CA GLN A 31 -5.94 10.87 5.74
C GLN A 31 -5.85 9.55 4.97
N ARG A 32 -6.48 9.47 3.78
CA ARG A 32 -6.39 8.30 2.91
C ARG A 32 -4.96 7.99 2.50
N LEU A 33 -4.19 9.01 2.09
CA LEU A 33 -2.81 8.85 1.67
C LEU A 33 -1.92 8.32 2.80
N LYS A 34 -2.16 8.76 4.05
CA LYS A 34 -1.49 8.20 5.23
C LYS A 34 -1.78 6.70 5.39
N GLU A 35 -3.04 6.29 5.24
CA GLU A 35 -3.42 4.87 5.28
C GLU A 35 -2.76 4.06 4.15
N GLU A 36 -2.64 4.61 2.94
CA GLU A 36 -1.94 3.98 1.81
C GLU A 36 -0.45 3.76 2.12
N TYR A 37 0.24 4.75 2.69
CA TYR A 37 1.64 4.59 3.09
C TYR A 37 1.82 3.54 4.19
N GLU A 38 0.95 3.51 5.19
CA GLU A 38 1.00 2.49 6.24
C GLU A 38 0.83 1.08 5.65
N ALA A 39 -0.10 0.91 4.70
CA ALA A 39 -0.32 -0.36 4.01
C ALA A 39 0.89 -0.77 3.15
N LEU A 40 1.46 0.17 2.37
CA LEU A 40 2.64 -0.09 1.53
C LEU A 40 3.87 -0.44 2.37
N ILE A 41 4.13 0.29 3.45
CA ILE A 41 5.24 0.01 4.36
C ILE A 41 5.09 -1.38 4.98
N ALA A 42 3.88 -1.72 5.45
CA ALA A 42 3.61 -3.05 6.00
C ALA A 42 3.86 -4.16 4.96
N PHE A 43 3.41 -3.96 3.72
CA PHE A 43 3.60 -4.94 2.65
C PHE A 43 5.07 -5.10 2.27
N ILE A 44 5.82 -4.00 2.12
CA ILE A 44 7.26 -4.03 1.83
C ILE A 44 8.02 -4.71 2.97
N ASN A 45 7.70 -4.41 4.23
CA ASN A 45 8.35 -5.03 5.38
C ASN A 45 8.08 -6.54 5.44
N ASN A 46 6.86 -6.97 5.13
CA ASN A 46 6.53 -8.38 5.05
C ASN A 46 7.32 -9.08 3.93
N ASN A 47 7.35 -8.47 2.73
CA ASN A 47 8.10 -9.00 1.60
C ASN A 47 9.61 -9.09 1.88
N LYS A 48 10.18 -8.10 2.58
CA LYS A 48 11.58 -8.14 3.02
C LYS A 48 11.84 -9.25 4.04
N ALA A 49 10.92 -9.48 4.97
CA ALA A 49 11.03 -10.55 5.96
C ALA A 49 10.93 -11.94 5.31
N SER A 50 10.23 -12.08 4.19
CA SER A 50 10.14 -13.31 3.40
C SER A 50 11.15 -13.41 2.25
N ASP A 51 12.14 -12.51 2.18
CA ASP A 51 13.15 -12.44 1.12
C ASP A 51 12.55 -12.40 -0.31
N SER A 52 11.41 -11.72 -0.43
CA SER A 52 10.63 -11.57 -1.66
C SER A 52 10.39 -10.10 -1.99
N ASP A 53 11.34 -9.21 -1.67
CA ASP A 53 11.27 -7.78 -1.98
C ASP A 53 11.43 -7.56 -3.49
N TRP A 54 10.38 -7.04 -4.15
CA TRP A 54 10.31 -7.01 -5.61
C TRP A 54 9.93 -5.64 -6.20
N PHE A 55 9.60 -4.65 -5.37
CA PHE A 55 9.21 -3.33 -5.85
C PHE A 55 9.64 -2.21 -4.90
N ARG A 56 9.82 -1.03 -5.46
CA ARG A 56 9.88 0.23 -4.71
C ARG A 56 8.91 1.23 -5.30
N LEU A 57 8.21 1.95 -4.42
CA LEU A 57 7.21 2.92 -4.82
C LEU A 57 7.32 4.18 -3.98
N GLU A 58 7.37 5.32 -4.66
CA GLU A 58 7.41 6.66 -4.09
C GLU A 58 6.34 7.52 -4.78
N SER A 59 5.95 8.63 -4.18
CA SER A 59 5.01 9.57 -4.79
C SER A 59 5.50 11.01 -4.68
N ASN A 60 4.88 11.89 -5.47
CA ASN A 60 5.05 13.32 -5.29
C ASN A 60 4.37 13.80 -3.98
N GLY A 61 4.63 15.04 -3.57
CA GLY A 61 4.20 15.55 -2.26
C GLY A 61 2.68 15.55 -1.99
N ASP A 62 1.85 15.50 -3.03
CA ASP A 62 0.38 15.41 -2.89
C ASP A 62 -0.17 13.98 -3.09
N GLY A 63 0.70 12.99 -3.32
CA GLY A 63 0.33 11.58 -3.51
C GLY A 63 -0.46 11.28 -4.79
N THR A 64 -0.51 12.20 -5.76
CA THR A 64 -1.30 12.02 -7.00
C THR A 64 -0.51 11.39 -8.15
N LYS A 65 0.82 11.36 -8.05
CA LYS A 65 1.71 10.72 -9.02
C LYS A 65 2.66 9.80 -8.29
N TRP A 66 2.71 8.55 -8.73
CA TRP A 66 3.55 7.51 -8.15
C TRP A 66 4.61 7.07 -9.16
N PHE A 67 5.82 6.82 -8.66
CA PHE A 67 6.99 6.45 -9.44
C PHE A 67 7.70 5.30 -8.72
N GLY A 68 8.27 4.37 -9.47
CA GLY A 68 8.85 3.17 -8.88
C GLY A 68 9.70 2.37 -9.85
N LYS A 69 10.26 1.29 -9.32
CA LYS A 69 10.98 0.25 -10.06
C LYS A 69 10.56 -1.12 -9.55
#